data_AF-D7MK24-F1
#
_entry.id   AF-D7MK24-F1
#
_cell.length_a   1.000
_cell.length_b   1.000
_cell.length_c   1.000
_cell.angle_alpha   90.00
_cell.angle_beta   90.00
_cell.angle_gamma   90.00
#
_symmetry.space_group_name_H-M   'P 1'
#
loop_
_entity.id
_entity.type
_entity.pdbx_description
1 polymer ?
#
loop_
_entity_poly.entity_id
_entity_poly.type
_entity_poly.pdbx_seq_one_letter_code
_entity_poly.pdbx_strand_id
1 'polypeptide(L)'
;MNSPALLGFGLVIYVIFLFHNLPCTLSNPALLSCDSVFDCGNITASFPFWGENRGEPCGHPSLKLSCDRVSNETYLNISQILFNVLHLDPTFNTLKLVREDYSRSLCSVRSFTQTEFSPKLFEQSPDYKNLIVFSNCNPHFLYLQNFTCSGGGIGSVYQNETYYGTCRTIFNVTVPVNFVPDKEAWNLESVLREGFEVKLKINERSCKKCLKSGGFCSFDKSATQFCCKEDFSFYPNRIKEFSGALLGIKCTETSSSDHVEVPSLAGTGTASGSFGFVLTGSRG
;
A
#
# COMPACT_ATOMS: atom_id res chain seq x y z
N MET A 1 -3.58 -19.10 -71.85
CA MET A 1 -2.48 -19.33 -70.87
C MET A 1 -2.82 -18.55 -69.62
N ASN A 2 -3.53 -19.18 -68.68
CA ASN A 2 -3.90 -18.54 -67.42
C ASN A 2 -2.67 -18.58 -66.53
N SER A 3 -2.09 -17.41 -66.26
CA SER A 3 -0.82 -17.31 -65.55
C SER A 3 -1.03 -17.66 -64.07
N PRO A 4 -0.45 -18.78 -63.56
CA PRO A 4 -0.67 -19.25 -62.20
C PRO A 4 -0.14 -18.28 -61.12
N ALA A 5 0.67 -17.30 -61.51
CA ALA A 5 1.23 -16.29 -60.62
C ALA A 5 0.18 -15.29 -60.07
N LEU A 6 -0.88 -14.99 -60.83
CA LEU A 6 -1.93 -14.03 -60.41
C LEU A 6 -2.83 -14.59 -59.30
N LEU A 7 -3.08 -15.91 -59.32
CA LEU A 7 -3.85 -16.59 -58.28
C LEU A 7 -3.09 -16.64 -56.95
N GLY A 8 -1.76 -16.82 -57.01
CA GLY A 8 -0.89 -16.80 -55.83
C GLY A 8 -0.86 -15.44 -55.13
N PHE A 9 -0.77 -14.35 -55.90
CA PHE A 9 -0.78 -12.98 -55.35
C PHE A 9 -2.11 -12.63 -54.67
N GLY A 10 -3.25 -13.04 -55.24
CA GLY A 10 -4.57 -12.83 -54.64
C GLY A 10 -4.73 -13.54 -53.29
N LEU A 11 -4.20 -14.76 -53.18
CA LEU A 11 -4.22 -15.56 -51.95
C LEU A 11 -3.36 -14.93 -50.85
N VAL A 12 -2.17 -14.41 -51.19
CA VAL A 12 -1.30 -13.72 -50.22
C VAL A 12 -1.95 -12.44 -49.71
N ILE A 13 -2.56 -11.63 -50.59
CA ILE A 13 -3.27 -10.40 -50.18
C ILE A 13 -4.46 -10.75 -49.29
N TYR A 14 -5.26 -11.77 -49.65
CA TYR A 14 -6.39 -12.22 -48.83
C TYR A 14 -5.96 -12.69 -47.43
N VAL A 15 -4.87 -13.44 -47.33
CA VAL A 15 -4.29 -13.89 -46.06
C VAL A 15 -3.77 -12.71 -45.24
N ILE A 16 -3.12 -11.72 -45.85
CA ILE A 16 -2.69 -10.48 -45.17
C ILE A 16 -3.89 -9.69 -44.66
N PHE A 17 -4.98 -9.59 -45.42
CA PHE A 17 -6.24 -8.97 -44.97
C PHE A 17 -6.88 -9.74 -43.82
N LEU A 18 -6.83 -11.08 -43.82
CA LEU A 18 -7.31 -11.89 -42.69
C LEU A 18 -6.48 -11.63 -41.42
N PHE A 19 -5.17 -11.46 -41.54
CA PHE A 19 -4.31 -11.13 -40.40
C PHE A 19 -4.39 -9.66 -39.95
N HIS A 20 -4.64 -8.71 -40.87
CA HIS A 20 -4.87 -7.29 -40.52
C HIS A 20 -6.25 -7.05 -39.90
N ASN A 21 -7.24 -7.87 -40.25
CA ASN A 21 -8.58 -7.85 -39.66
C ASN A 21 -8.76 -8.86 -38.53
N LEU A 22 -7.69 -9.53 -38.08
CA LEU A 22 -7.72 -10.13 -36.75
C LEU A 22 -7.65 -8.96 -35.77
N PRO A 23 -8.73 -8.60 -35.06
CA PRO A 23 -8.55 -7.72 -33.93
C PRO A 23 -7.57 -8.46 -33.03
N CYS A 24 -6.38 -7.89 -32.84
CA CYS A 24 -5.58 -8.23 -31.67
C CYS A 24 -6.54 -8.05 -30.50
N THR A 25 -7.05 -9.14 -29.94
CA THR A 25 -7.69 -9.12 -28.63
C THR A 25 -6.57 -8.93 -27.61
N LEU A 26 -5.87 -7.80 -27.75
CA LEU A 26 -5.10 -7.20 -26.70
C LEU A 26 -6.17 -6.89 -25.67
N SER A 27 -6.19 -7.67 -24.59
CA SER A 27 -6.99 -7.43 -23.39
C SER A 27 -7.13 -5.93 -23.19
N ASN A 28 -8.31 -5.39 -23.48
CA ASN A 28 -8.55 -3.97 -23.38
C ASN A 28 -8.29 -3.60 -21.91
N PRO A 29 -7.24 -2.83 -21.56
CA PRO A 29 -6.90 -2.56 -20.17
C PRO A 29 -8.04 -1.81 -19.45
N ALA A 30 -9.01 -1.29 -20.21
CA ALA A 30 -10.24 -0.66 -19.75
C ALA A 30 -11.31 -1.61 -19.20
N LEU A 31 -11.11 -2.94 -19.20
CA LEU A 31 -12.10 -3.92 -18.71
C LEU A 31 -11.53 -4.86 -17.62
N LEU A 32 -10.61 -4.37 -16.79
CA LEU A 32 -10.22 -5.10 -15.58
C LEU A 32 -11.29 -4.83 -14.51
N SER A 33 -12.05 -5.87 -14.15
CA SER A 33 -13.12 -5.77 -13.16
C SER A 33 -12.55 -5.49 -11.76
N CYS A 34 -13.28 -4.68 -10.97
CA CYS A 34 -13.00 -4.50 -9.55
C CYS A 34 -13.59 -5.61 -8.67
N ASP A 35 -14.23 -6.62 -9.27
CA ASP A 35 -14.66 -7.85 -8.60
C ASP A 35 -13.51 -8.86 -8.48
N SER A 36 -12.46 -8.71 -9.27
CA SER A 36 -11.29 -9.58 -9.18
C SER A 36 -10.47 -9.26 -7.92
N VAL A 37 -9.84 -10.29 -7.37
CA VAL A 37 -8.91 -10.18 -6.25
C VAL A 37 -7.50 -10.31 -6.82
N PHE A 38 -6.56 -9.52 -6.31
CA PHE A 38 -5.14 -9.77 -6.56
C PHE A 38 -4.75 -11.07 -5.86
N ASP A 39 -4.06 -11.97 -6.56
CA ASP A 39 -3.65 -13.26 -6.02
C ASP A 39 -2.26 -13.62 -6.55
N CYS A 40 -1.30 -13.74 -5.63
CA CYS A 40 0.09 -14.11 -5.93
C CYS A 40 0.77 -14.67 -4.67
N GLY A 41 1.33 -15.88 -4.78
CA GLY A 41 1.97 -16.55 -3.65
C GLY A 41 1.03 -16.77 -2.47
N ASN A 42 1.40 -16.23 -1.30
CA ASN A 42 0.60 -16.25 -0.08
C ASN A 42 -0.23 -14.98 0.13
N ILE A 43 -0.22 -14.04 -0.83
CA ILE A 43 -0.90 -12.76 -0.72
C ILE A 43 -2.14 -12.76 -1.61
N THR A 44 -3.29 -12.57 -0.96
CA THR A 44 -4.53 -12.20 -1.63
C THR A 44 -4.95 -10.81 -1.16
N ALA A 45 -5.34 -9.94 -2.10
CA ALA A 45 -5.64 -8.54 -1.80
C ALA A 45 -6.80 -7.98 -2.63
N SER A 46 -7.69 -7.26 -1.97
CA SER A 46 -8.78 -6.48 -2.58
C SER A 46 -8.48 -4.98 -2.46
N PHE A 47 -9.50 -4.12 -2.57
CA PHE A 47 -9.39 -2.73 -2.15
C PHE A 47 -8.77 -2.63 -0.73
N PRO A 48 -7.82 -1.71 -0.48
CA PRO A 48 -7.39 -0.60 -1.34
C PRO A 48 -6.27 -0.93 -2.33
N PHE A 49 -5.88 -2.19 -2.46
CA PHE A 49 -4.84 -2.64 -3.40
C PHE A 49 -5.40 -2.89 -4.80
N TRP A 50 -4.50 -2.86 -5.77
CA TRP A 50 -4.74 -3.22 -7.17
C TRP A 50 -3.46 -3.79 -7.76
N GLY A 51 -3.56 -4.47 -8.90
CA GLY A 51 -2.43 -5.14 -9.54
C GLY A 51 -2.87 -6.37 -10.33
N GLU A 52 -2.05 -6.80 -11.29
CA GLU A 52 -2.32 -7.96 -12.15
C GLU A 52 -3.73 -7.90 -12.78
N ASN A 53 -4.61 -8.83 -12.41
CA ASN A 53 -5.97 -8.95 -12.92
C ASN A 53 -6.97 -7.95 -12.29
N ARG A 54 -6.52 -7.14 -11.31
CA ARG A 54 -7.30 -6.08 -10.66
C ARG A 54 -6.78 -4.72 -11.10
N GLY A 55 -7.56 -4.02 -11.92
CA GLY A 55 -7.10 -2.81 -12.61
C GLY A 55 -6.86 -1.61 -11.69
N GLU A 56 -6.09 -0.65 -12.20
CA GLU A 56 -5.78 0.64 -11.53
C GLU A 56 -6.99 1.38 -10.94
N PRO A 57 -8.18 1.47 -11.60
CA PRO A 57 -9.29 2.20 -11.01
C PRO A 57 -9.85 1.56 -9.73
N CYS A 58 -9.42 0.35 -9.36
CA CYS A 58 -9.97 -0.43 -8.27
C CYS A 58 -9.22 -0.31 -6.93
N GLY A 59 -8.22 0.58 -6.86
CA GLY A 59 -7.37 0.74 -5.68
C GLY A 59 -6.71 2.11 -5.60
N HIS A 60 -5.89 2.30 -4.56
CA HIS A 60 -5.12 3.52 -4.34
C HIS A 60 -3.89 3.53 -5.28
N PRO A 61 -3.57 4.65 -5.97
CA PRO A 61 -2.45 4.70 -6.91
C PRO A 61 -1.10 4.26 -6.32
N SER A 62 -0.84 4.57 -5.05
CA SER A 62 0.38 4.15 -4.32
C SER A 62 0.36 2.72 -3.77
N LEU A 63 -0.71 1.95 -3.97
CA LEU A 63 -0.88 0.57 -3.47
C LEU A 63 -0.96 -0.45 -4.60
N LYS A 64 -0.20 -0.22 -5.67
CA LYS A 64 -0.04 -1.18 -6.77
C LYS A 64 0.81 -2.36 -6.32
N LEU A 65 0.23 -3.55 -6.33
CA LEU A 65 0.93 -4.81 -6.17
C LEU A 65 1.39 -5.34 -7.53
N SER A 66 2.52 -6.03 -7.53
CA SER A 66 3.04 -6.76 -8.68
C SER A 66 3.48 -8.15 -8.26
N CYS A 67 3.27 -9.14 -9.14
CA CYS A 67 3.66 -10.52 -8.88
C CYS A 67 4.92 -10.88 -9.68
N ASP A 68 5.97 -11.39 -9.01
CA ASP A 68 7.03 -12.09 -9.72
C ASP A 68 6.60 -13.55 -9.94
N ARG A 69 6.39 -13.91 -11.21
CA ARG A 69 5.92 -15.25 -11.57
C ARG A 69 6.97 -16.35 -11.40
N VAL A 70 8.25 -15.98 -11.28
CA VAL A 70 9.32 -16.97 -11.11
C VAL A 70 9.45 -17.39 -9.65
N SER A 71 9.54 -16.41 -8.74
CA SER A 71 9.62 -16.65 -7.30
C SER A 71 8.25 -16.86 -6.63
N ASN A 72 7.16 -16.47 -7.32
CA ASN A 72 5.81 -16.41 -6.77
C ASN A 72 5.68 -15.47 -5.57
N GLU A 73 6.44 -14.37 -5.58
CA GLU A 73 6.46 -13.35 -4.53
C GLU A 73 5.69 -12.09 -4.94
N THR A 74 5.08 -11.44 -3.95
CA THR A 74 4.33 -10.19 -4.13
C THR A 74 5.18 -8.99 -3.76
N TYR A 75 5.14 -7.96 -4.60
CA TYR A 75 5.90 -6.75 -4.41
C TYR A 75 5.03 -5.49 -4.41
N LEU A 76 5.46 -4.50 -3.63
CA LEU A 76 4.88 -3.16 -3.53
C LEU A 76 6.00 -2.13 -3.70
N ASN A 77 5.78 -1.13 -4.54
CA ASN A 77 6.72 -0.01 -4.69
C ASN A 77 6.28 1.17 -3.81
N ILE A 78 7.17 1.59 -2.91
CA ILE A 78 6.96 2.76 -2.05
C ILE A 78 8.13 3.70 -2.27
N SER A 79 7.85 4.91 -2.78
CA SER A 79 8.85 5.95 -3.01
C SER A 79 10.07 5.44 -3.81
N GLN A 80 9.80 4.67 -4.88
CA GLN A 80 10.79 4.07 -5.79
C GLN A 80 11.62 2.92 -5.20
N ILE A 81 11.29 2.48 -3.98
CA ILE A 81 11.91 1.33 -3.33
C ILE A 81 10.96 0.14 -3.41
N LEU A 82 11.50 -1.01 -3.80
CA LEU A 82 10.74 -2.24 -3.95
C LEU A 82 10.73 -3.02 -2.63
N PHE A 83 9.53 -3.33 -2.16
CA PHE A 83 9.30 -4.13 -0.95
C PHE A 83 8.64 -5.44 -1.34
N ASN A 84 9.16 -6.55 -0.83
CA ASN A 84 8.43 -7.82 -0.81
C ASN A 84 7.39 -7.74 0.32
N VAL A 85 6.14 -8.06 -0.02
CA VAL A 85 5.01 -8.10 0.91
C VAL A 85 4.95 -9.50 1.51
N LEU A 86 5.46 -9.63 2.74
CA LEU A 86 5.52 -10.91 3.44
C LEU A 86 4.15 -11.33 3.99
N HIS A 87 3.37 -10.35 4.44
CA HIS A 87 2.05 -10.55 5.02
C HIS A 87 1.15 -9.33 4.83
N LEU A 88 -0.14 -9.58 4.67
CA LEU A 88 -1.20 -8.59 4.61
C LEU A 88 -2.31 -9.03 5.56
N ASP A 89 -2.63 -8.20 6.56
CA ASP A 89 -3.77 -8.40 7.44
C ASP A 89 -4.88 -7.39 7.08
N PRO A 90 -5.97 -7.84 6.45
CA PRO A 90 -7.08 -6.97 6.05
C PRO A 90 -7.95 -6.53 7.25
N THR A 91 -7.80 -7.15 8.42
CA THR A 91 -8.57 -6.81 9.62
C THR A 91 -8.03 -5.53 10.25
N PHE A 92 -6.70 -5.43 10.35
CA PHE A 92 -6.01 -4.27 10.93
C PHE A 92 -5.44 -3.32 9.88
N ASN A 93 -5.56 -3.66 8.60
CA ASN A 93 -4.97 -2.94 7.47
C ASN A 93 -3.45 -2.78 7.64
N THR A 94 -2.79 -3.86 8.04
CA THR A 94 -1.34 -3.89 8.24
C THR A 94 -0.65 -4.68 7.14
N LEU A 95 0.56 -4.23 6.82
CA LEU A 95 1.46 -4.85 5.86
C LEU A 95 2.77 -5.15 6.55
N LYS A 96 3.23 -6.39 6.45
CA LYS A 96 4.60 -6.76 6.81
C LYS A 96 5.46 -6.70 5.55
N LEU A 97 6.42 -5.79 5.55
CA LEU A 97 7.24 -5.46 4.40
C LEU A 97 8.71 -5.76 4.68
N VAL A 98 9.41 -6.31 3.69
CA VAL A 98 10.87 -6.40 3.68
C VAL A 98 11.39 -5.71 2.43
N ARG A 99 12.42 -4.87 2.58
CA ARG A 99 13.05 -4.26 1.40
C ARG A 99 13.78 -5.33 0.60
N GLU A 100 13.57 -5.32 -0.72
CA GLU A 100 14.16 -6.32 -1.61
C GLU A 100 15.69 -6.28 -1.60
N ASP A 101 16.31 -5.11 -1.44
CA ASP A 101 17.77 -5.00 -1.39
C ASP A 101 18.38 -5.59 -0.10
N TYR A 102 17.66 -5.55 1.02
CA TYR A 102 18.07 -6.22 2.26
C TYR A 102 17.99 -7.74 2.15
N SER A 103 17.05 -8.26 1.34
CA SER A 103 16.95 -9.69 1.06
C SER A 103 18.17 -10.25 0.30
N ARG A 104 18.96 -9.40 -0.35
CA ARG A 104 20.20 -9.80 -1.02
C ARG A 104 21.41 -9.54 -0.13
N SER A 105 21.64 -8.29 0.26
CA SER A 105 22.70 -7.90 1.20
C SER A 105 22.54 -6.43 1.61
N LEU A 106 22.66 -6.16 2.91
CA LEU A 106 22.65 -4.81 3.49
C LEU A 106 23.77 -3.90 2.98
N CYS A 107 24.85 -4.48 2.46
CA CYS A 107 26.06 -3.75 2.10
C CYS A 107 26.12 -3.36 0.62
N SER A 108 24.97 -3.40 -0.05
CA SER A 108 24.82 -2.93 -1.42
C SER A 108 24.58 -1.40 -1.43
N VAL A 109 25.13 -0.71 -2.44
CA VAL A 109 25.00 0.76 -2.59
C VAL A 109 23.54 1.24 -2.63
N ARG A 110 22.61 0.36 -3.02
CA ARG A 110 21.16 0.65 -3.07
C ARG A 110 20.48 0.66 -1.69
N SER A 111 21.07 -0.02 -0.70
CA SER A 111 20.55 -0.08 0.68
C SER A 111 20.56 1.28 1.39
N PHE A 112 21.24 2.27 0.81
CA PHE A 112 21.43 3.60 1.38
C PHE A 112 20.38 4.63 0.96
N THR A 113 19.44 4.28 0.07
CA THR A 113 18.32 5.17 -0.27
C THR A 113 17.36 5.24 0.91
N GLN A 114 17.12 6.45 1.42
CA GLN A 114 16.12 6.69 2.46
C GLN A 114 14.73 6.35 1.91
N THR A 115 13.99 5.50 2.62
CA THR A 115 12.58 5.28 2.29
C THR A 115 11.75 6.35 2.97
N GLU A 116 10.97 7.09 2.18
CA GLU A 116 9.98 8.02 2.70
C GLU A 116 8.59 7.38 2.60
N PHE A 117 7.98 7.09 3.73
CA PHE A 117 6.60 6.67 3.82
C PHE A 117 5.71 7.91 3.93
N SER A 118 4.77 8.08 2.99
CA SER A 118 3.82 9.19 3.06
C SER A 118 2.99 9.09 4.36
N PRO A 119 3.07 10.07 5.27
CA PRO A 119 2.38 10.02 6.56
C PRO A 119 0.85 10.10 6.44
N LYS A 120 0.36 10.47 5.24
CA LYS A 120 -1.06 10.48 4.89
C LYS A 120 -1.61 9.07 4.66
N LEU A 121 -0.77 8.14 4.19
CA LEU A 121 -1.18 6.79 3.82
C LEU A 121 -0.65 5.72 4.77
N PHE A 122 0.54 5.93 5.34
CA PHE A 122 1.21 4.94 6.18
C PHE A 122 1.39 5.45 7.61
N GLU A 123 1.26 4.53 8.55
CA GLU A 123 1.58 4.69 9.96
C GLU A 123 2.59 3.61 10.35
N GLN A 124 3.73 4.01 10.90
CA GLN A 124 4.70 3.05 11.42
C GLN A 124 4.14 2.41 12.69
N SER A 125 4.24 1.08 12.82
CA SER A 125 3.83 0.38 14.04
C SER A 125 4.69 0.83 15.23
N PRO A 126 4.10 1.01 16.43
CA PRO A 126 4.83 1.39 17.65
C PRO A 126 5.84 0.33 18.09
N ASP A 127 5.73 -0.90 17.59
CA ASP A 127 6.66 -2.00 17.88
C ASP A 127 7.99 -1.86 17.12
N TYR A 128 8.11 -0.85 16.26
CA TYR A 128 9.29 -0.57 15.45
C TYR A 128 9.81 0.85 15.65
N LYS A 129 11.13 0.99 15.63
CA LYS A 129 11.84 2.27 15.70
C LYS A 129 12.77 2.44 14.50
N ASN A 130 13.07 3.69 14.18
CA ASN A 130 14.09 4.01 13.19
C ASN A 130 15.47 4.06 13.85
N LEU A 131 16.44 3.42 13.20
CA LEU A 131 17.82 3.35 13.62
C LEU A 131 18.70 3.92 12.51
N ILE A 132 19.67 4.73 12.89
CA ILE A 132 20.67 5.25 11.95
C ILE A 132 21.79 4.21 11.83
N VAL A 133 22.12 3.83 10.60
CA VAL A 133 23.22 2.91 10.29
C VAL A 133 24.29 3.68 9.55
N PHE A 134 25.55 3.47 9.96
CA PHE A 134 26.70 4.12 9.36
C PHE A 134 27.59 3.09 8.71
N SER A 135 27.90 3.25 7.43
CA SER A 135 28.78 2.34 6.72
C SER A 135 29.97 3.08 6.11
N ASN A 136 30.99 2.31 5.72
CA ASN A 136 32.24 2.83 5.17
C ASN A 136 32.93 3.82 6.13
N CYS A 137 33.01 3.44 7.42
CA CYS A 137 33.68 4.22 8.46
C CYS A 137 35.20 3.96 8.46
N ASN A 138 35.97 4.95 8.90
CA ASN A 138 37.41 4.76 9.10
C ASN A 138 37.66 3.76 10.25
N PRO A 139 38.39 2.65 9.99
CA PRO A 139 38.59 1.58 10.97
C PRO A 139 39.30 2.03 12.26
N HIS A 140 40.08 3.11 12.20
CA HIS A 140 40.80 3.64 13.37
C HIS A 140 39.90 4.25 14.45
N PHE A 141 38.62 4.48 14.14
CA PHE A 141 37.66 5.09 15.06
C PHE A 141 36.49 4.15 15.39
N LEU A 142 36.64 2.84 15.16
CA LEU A 142 35.61 1.85 15.45
C LEU A 142 35.61 1.49 16.94
N TYR A 143 34.63 1.99 17.69
CA TYR A 143 34.52 1.77 19.15
C TYR A 143 33.41 0.78 19.56
N LEU A 144 32.61 0.22 18.63
CA LEU A 144 31.46 -0.65 18.93
C LEU A 144 31.33 -1.85 17.99
N GLN A 145 30.42 -2.77 18.33
CA GLN A 145 30.17 -4.03 17.62
C GLN A 145 29.87 -3.81 16.13
N ASN A 146 30.44 -4.68 15.29
CA ASN A 146 30.35 -4.62 13.84
C ASN A 146 29.42 -5.70 13.30
N PHE A 147 28.88 -5.48 12.10
CA PHE A 147 28.34 -6.55 11.26
C PHE A 147 29.24 -6.77 10.05
N THR A 148 29.37 -8.04 9.64
CA THR A 148 30.17 -8.41 8.47
C THR A 148 29.27 -8.55 7.26
N CYS A 149 29.61 -7.85 6.20
CA CYS A 149 29.00 -8.01 4.89
C CYS A 149 29.49 -9.30 4.24
N SER A 150 28.62 -10.00 3.52
CA SER A 150 28.92 -11.24 2.79
C SER A 150 30.04 -11.08 1.74
N GLY A 151 30.37 -9.84 1.34
CA GLY A 151 31.48 -9.49 0.44
C GLY A 151 32.76 -9.01 1.12
N GLY A 152 32.90 -9.19 2.44
CA GLY A 152 34.13 -8.83 3.19
C GLY A 152 34.22 -7.38 3.67
N GLY A 153 33.17 -6.58 3.50
CA GLY A 153 33.05 -5.25 4.11
C GLY A 153 32.66 -5.34 5.59
N ILE A 154 33.17 -4.41 6.41
CA ILE A 154 32.73 -4.25 7.81
C ILE A 154 31.78 -3.06 7.85
N GLY A 155 30.53 -3.31 8.27
CA GLY A 155 29.57 -2.27 8.60
C GLY A 155 29.49 -2.09 10.12
N SER A 156 29.16 -0.89 10.57
CA SER A 156 29.01 -0.58 11.99
C SER A 156 27.64 0.05 12.24
N VAL A 157 27.09 -0.14 13.42
CA VAL A 157 25.77 0.40 13.78
C VAL A 157 26.00 1.36 14.94
N TYR A 158 25.55 2.61 14.81
CA TYR A 158 25.70 3.60 15.87
C TYR A 158 24.35 4.21 16.21
N GLN A 159 24.07 4.33 17.51
CA GLN A 159 22.83 4.94 17.99
C GLN A 159 22.90 6.48 18.04
N ASN A 160 24.09 7.09 17.98
CA ASN A 160 24.30 8.51 18.22
C ASN A 160 24.94 9.24 17.02
N GLU A 161 24.56 10.49 16.84
CA GLU A 161 25.01 11.45 15.83
C GLU A 161 26.50 11.82 15.95
N THR A 162 27.18 11.44 17.04
CA THR A 162 28.57 11.84 17.31
C THR A 162 29.57 11.40 16.23
N TYR A 163 29.21 10.46 15.35
CA TYR A 163 30.08 9.86 14.35
C TYR A 163 29.88 10.36 12.91
N TYR A 164 29.06 11.41 12.70
CA TYR A 164 28.84 12.03 11.38
C TYR A 164 30.13 12.41 10.65
N GLY A 165 31.23 12.70 11.37
CA GLY A 165 32.52 13.11 10.79
C GLY A 165 33.44 11.98 10.32
N THR A 166 33.11 10.71 10.58
CA THR A 166 34.05 9.59 10.44
C THR A 166 33.58 8.47 9.50
N CYS A 167 32.33 8.57 9.04
CA CYS A 167 31.67 7.59 8.19
C CYS A 167 31.18 8.24 6.90
N ARG A 168 31.33 7.53 5.77
CA ARG A 168 30.99 8.07 4.44
C ARG A 168 29.50 7.93 4.10
N THR A 169 28.80 7.03 4.76
CA THR A 169 27.43 6.65 4.39
C THR A 169 26.57 6.55 5.63
N ILE A 170 25.40 7.19 5.59
CA ILE A 170 24.44 7.27 6.69
C ILE A 170 23.05 6.99 6.11
N PHE A 171 22.30 6.10 6.72
CA PHE A 171 20.94 5.77 6.29
C PHE A 171 20.10 5.28 7.46
N ASN A 172 18.77 5.39 7.32
CA ASN A 172 17.83 4.94 8.33
C ASN A 172 17.28 3.57 7.97
N VAL A 173 17.22 2.70 8.96
CA VAL A 173 16.58 1.39 8.88
C VAL A 173 15.52 1.28 9.95
N THR A 174 14.48 0.48 9.70
CA THR A 174 13.42 0.22 10.66
C THR A 174 13.68 -1.13 11.33
N VAL A 175 13.76 -1.15 12.66
CA VAL A 175 14.03 -2.33 13.48
C VAL A 175 13.03 -2.43 14.63
N PRO A 176 12.81 -3.63 15.19
CA PRO A 176 12.02 -3.79 16.41
C PRO A 176 12.51 -2.90 17.56
N VAL A 177 11.61 -2.41 18.41
CA VAL A 177 11.96 -1.52 19.53
C VAL A 177 12.94 -2.14 20.53
N ASN A 178 12.89 -3.46 20.69
CA ASN A 178 13.77 -4.23 21.57
C ASN A 178 15.17 -4.47 20.99
N PHE A 179 15.43 -4.16 19.71
CA PHE A 179 16.75 -4.31 19.11
C PHE A 179 17.76 -3.39 19.80
N VAL A 180 18.87 -3.94 20.28
CA VAL A 180 19.93 -3.19 20.99
C VAL A 180 21.21 -3.17 20.16
N PRO A 181 21.51 -2.09 19.41
CA PRO A 181 22.67 -2.01 18.52
C PRO A 181 24.00 -2.38 19.19
N ASP A 182 24.24 -1.89 20.41
CA ASP A 182 25.50 -2.11 21.14
C ASP A 182 25.79 -3.58 21.49
N LYS A 183 24.75 -4.44 21.45
CA LYS A 183 24.83 -5.86 21.82
C LYS A 183 24.52 -6.82 20.67
N GLU A 184 23.79 -6.35 19.66
CA GLU A 184 23.16 -7.17 18.64
C GLU A 184 23.44 -6.68 17.22
N ALA A 185 24.42 -5.77 17.03
CA ALA A 185 24.77 -5.24 15.70
C ALA A 185 25.06 -6.34 14.67
N TRP A 186 25.70 -7.42 15.08
CA TRP A 186 25.99 -8.59 14.24
C TRP A 186 24.73 -9.24 13.66
N ASN A 187 23.58 -9.08 14.31
CA ASN A 187 22.30 -9.65 13.92
C ASN A 187 21.45 -8.70 13.06
N LEU A 188 21.94 -7.48 12.76
CA LEU A 188 21.16 -6.46 12.04
C LEU A 188 20.64 -6.97 10.68
N GLU A 189 21.45 -7.72 9.94
CA GLU A 189 21.02 -8.30 8.65
C GLU A 189 19.85 -9.28 8.80
N SER A 190 19.89 -10.14 9.83
CA SER A 190 18.78 -11.05 10.09
C SER A 190 17.51 -10.27 10.45
N VAL A 191 17.63 -9.29 11.35
CA VAL A 191 16.50 -8.45 11.79
C VAL A 191 15.87 -7.71 10.62
N LEU A 192 16.68 -7.16 9.71
CA LEU A 192 16.15 -6.45 8.54
C LEU A 192 15.51 -7.38 7.51
N ARG A 193 15.93 -8.65 7.44
CA ARG A 193 15.30 -9.68 6.60
C ARG A 193 13.96 -10.16 7.13
N GLU A 194 13.73 -10.08 8.45
CA GLU A 194 12.42 -10.35 9.05
C GLU A 194 11.36 -9.30 8.65
N GLY A 195 11.80 -8.10 8.26
CA GLY A 195 10.95 -7.00 7.83
C GLY A 195 10.28 -6.26 9.00
N PHE A 196 9.40 -5.34 8.65
CA PHE A 196 8.68 -4.49 9.60
C PHE A 196 7.23 -4.28 9.19
N GLU A 197 6.40 -3.89 10.16
CA GLU A 197 4.99 -3.67 9.94
C GLU A 197 4.65 -2.19 9.80
N VAL A 198 3.81 -1.90 8.80
CA VAL A 198 3.18 -0.59 8.60
C VAL A 198 1.67 -0.75 8.52
N LYS A 199 0.95 0.22 9.05
CA LYS A 199 -0.51 0.29 8.98
C LYS A 199 -0.95 1.29 7.92
N LEU A 200 -1.95 0.93 7.13
CA LEU A 200 -2.57 1.82 6.16
C LEU A 200 -3.62 2.71 6.80
N LYS A 201 -3.51 4.02 6.58
CA LYS A 201 -4.47 5.05 7.00
C LYS A 201 -5.57 5.22 5.96
N ILE A 202 -6.36 4.16 5.74
CA ILE A 202 -7.49 4.19 4.81
C ILE A 202 -8.78 3.90 5.57
N ASN A 203 -9.74 4.85 5.51
CA ASN A 203 -11.07 4.67 6.06
C ASN A 203 -11.98 3.96 5.04
N GLU A 204 -12.12 2.66 5.19
CA GLU A 204 -12.95 1.84 4.30
C GLU A 204 -14.46 1.97 4.54
N ARG A 205 -14.92 2.76 5.52
CA ARG A 205 -16.35 2.88 5.83
C ARG A 205 -17.15 3.34 4.60
N SER A 206 -16.62 4.32 3.86
CA SER A 206 -17.24 4.82 2.63
C SER A 206 -17.22 3.78 1.51
N CYS A 207 -16.12 3.01 1.41
CA CYS A 207 -16.03 1.89 0.47
C CYS A 207 -17.06 0.80 0.77
N LYS A 208 -17.18 0.38 2.03
CA LYS A 208 -18.17 -0.63 2.46
C LYS A 208 -19.61 -0.20 2.16
N LYS A 209 -19.91 1.10 2.24
CA LYS A 209 -21.23 1.64 1.83
C LYS A 209 -21.41 1.57 0.31
N CYS A 210 -20.40 1.92 -0.47
CA CYS A 210 -20.42 1.86 -1.93
C CYS A 210 -20.63 0.42 -2.45
N LEU A 211 -19.93 -0.55 -1.88
CA LEU A 211 -20.08 -1.96 -2.26
C LEU A 211 -21.52 -2.46 -2.02
N LYS A 212 -22.19 -1.98 -0.96
CA LYS A 212 -23.60 -2.31 -0.68
C LYS A 212 -24.59 -1.73 -1.70
N SER A 213 -24.26 -0.64 -2.37
CA SER A 213 -25.09 -0.08 -3.45
C SER A 213 -24.82 -0.71 -4.81
N GLY A 214 -23.90 -1.68 -4.90
CA GLY A 214 -23.48 -2.31 -6.16
C GLY A 214 -22.49 -1.46 -6.96
N GLY A 215 -21.89 -0.44 -6.34
CA GLY A 215 -20.78 0.30 -6.92
C GLY A 215 -19.43 -0.31 -6.53
N PHE A 216 -18.35 0.15 -7.15
CA PHE A 216 -16.99 -0.21 -6.79
C PHE A 216 -16.21 0.99 -6.24
N CYS A 217 -15.23 0.65 -5.41
CA CYS A 217 -14.39 1.59 -4.70
C CYS A 217 -13.20 2.03 -5.57
N SER A 218 -13.01 3.34 -5.70
CA SER A 218 -11.85 3.94 -6.35
C SER A 218 -11.33 5.14 -5.56
N PHE A 219 -10.22 5.70 -6.02
CA PHE A 219 -9.74 7.01 -5.58
C PHE A 219 -9.88 8.03 -6.71
N ASP A 220 -9.89 9.31 -6.36
CA ASP A 220 -9.74 10.39 -7.31
C ASP A 220 -8.31 10.42 -7.88
N LYS A 221 -8.07 11.25 -8.90
CA LYS A 221 -6.75 11.34 -9.55
C LYS A 221 -5.63 11.79 -8.60
N SER A 222 -5.95 12.56 -7.56
CA SER A 222 -4.96 13.02 -6.59
C SER A 222 -4.72 12.04 -5.45
N ALA A 223 -5.45 10.92 -5.42
CA ALA A 223 -5.39 9.92 -4.35
C ALA A 223 -5.71 10.48 -2.95
N THR A 224 -6.54 11.53 -2.88
CA THR A 224 -6.93 12.18 -1.61
C THR A 224 -8.38 11.91 -1.25
N GLN A 225 -9.23 11.63 -2.23
CA GLN A 225 -10.67 11.43 -2.04
C GLN A 225 -11.07 10.02 -2.44
N PHE A 226 -11.94 9.44 -1.61
CA PHE A 226 -12.59 8.18 -1.92
C PHE A 226 -13.70 8.44 -2.95
N CYS A 227 -13.80 7.61 -3.98
CA CYS A 227 -14.86 7.68 -4.96
C CYS A 227 -15.62 6.37 -5.04
N CYS A 228 -16.94 6.47 -5.04
CA CYS A 228 -17.83 5.37 -5.40
C CYS A 228 -18.20 5.51 -6.87
N LYS A 229 -17.91 4.49 -7.66
CA LYS A 229 -18.33 4.42 -9.06
C LYS A 229 -19.45 3.41 -9.17
N GLU A 230 -20.62 3.88 -9.58
CA GLU A 230 -21.76 3.01 -9.84
C GLU A 230 -21.55 2.32 -11.18
N ASP A 231 -21.47 0.98 -11.17
CA ASP A 231 -21.36 0.21 -12.40
C ASP A 231 -22.77 0.00 -12.99
N PHE A 232 -23.17 0.88 -13.91
CA PHE A 232 -24.43 0.73 -14.65
C PHE A 232 -24.33 -0.31 -15.78
N SER A 233 -23.14 -0.89 -16.05
CA SER A 233 -22.98 -1.86 -17.14
C SER A 233 -23.55 -3.25 -16.83
N PHE A 234 -23.88 -3.54 -15.56
CA PHE A 234 -24.28 -4.89 -15.11
C PHE A 234 -25.76 -5.05 -14.71
N TYR A 235 -26.57 -3.99 -14.71
CA TYR A 235 -28.02 -4.07 -14.39
C TYR A 235 -28.91 -3.62 -15.55
N PRO A 236 -29.16 -4.48 -16.57
CA PRO A 236 -30.00 -4.13 -17.72
C PRO A 236 -31.45 -3.83 -17.34
N ASN A 237 -31.93 -4.32 -16.18
CA ASN A 237 -33.32 -4.15 -15.73
C ASN A 237 -33.56 -2.86 -14.92
N ARG A 238 -32.52 -2.06 -14.63
CA ARG A 238 -32.67 -0.79 -13.88
C ARG A 238 -32.52 0.46 -14.77
N ILE A 239 -32.45 0.30 -16.09
CA ILE A 239 -32.37 1.38 -17.10
C ILE A 239 -33.77 1.97 -17.42
N LYS A 240 -34.66 2.04 -16.44
CA LYS A 240 -35.92 2.78 -16.56
C LYS A 240 -35.99 3.78 -15.43
N GLU A 241 -35.34 4.94 -15.63
CA GLU A 241 -35.83 6.26 -15.17
C GLU A 241 -34.82 7.42 -15.19
N PHE A 242 -33.59 7.27 -15.69
CA PHE A 242 -32.70 8.42 -15.85
C PHE A 242 -32.21 8.56 -17.30
N SER A 243 -33.09 9.13 -18.12
CA SER A 243 -32.67 9.77 -19.37
C SER A 243 -31.77 10.97 -19.01
N GLY A 244 -30.45 10.81 -19.10
CA GLY A 244 -29.51 11.94 -19.14
C GLY A 244 -28.43 12.05 -18.06
N ALA A 245 -28.16 11.04 -17.23
CA ALA A 245 -27.05 11.10 -16.28
C ALA A 245 -25.76 10.48 -16.86
N LEU A 246 -24.73 11.31 -17.02
CA LEU A 246 -23.32 10.90 -17.16
C LEU A 246 -22.99 9.86 -16.07
N LEU A 247 -22.15 8.86 -16.41
CA LEU A 247 -21.50 7.91 -15.47
C LEU A 247 -21.31 8.53 -14.07
N GLY A 248 -22.13 8.12 -13.11
CA GLY A 248 -22.17 8.69 -11.77
C GLY A 248 -20.93 8.29 -10.96
N ILE A 249 -19.89 9.13 -10.97
CA ILE A 249 -18.78 9.03 -10.03
C ILE A 249 -19.11 9.98 -8.87
N LYS A 250 -19.31 9.43 -7.67
CA LYS A 250 -19.51 10.25 -6.46
C LYS A 250 -18.29 10.14 -5.56
N CYS A 251 -17.54 11.22 -5.43
CA CYS A 251 -16.39 11.30 -4.54
C CYS A 251 -16.78 11.98 -3.21
N THR A 252 -16.24 11.46 -2.11
CA THR A 252 -16.39 12.02 -0.75
C THR A 252 -15.01 12.25 -0.16
N GLU A 253 -14.82 13.38 0.52
CA GLU A 253 -13.57 13.68 1.21
C GLU A 253 -13.28 12.68 2.34
N THR A 254 -12.01 12.31 2.50
CA THR A 254 -11.53 11.52 3.63
C THR A 254 -11.27 12.47 4.81
N SER A 255 -12.29 12.87 5.56
CA SER A 255 -12.06 13.53 6.84
C SER A 255 -11.66 12.48 7.88
N SER A 256 -10.50 12.69 8.52
CA SER A 256 -10.03 11.93 9.67
C SER A 256 -10.69 12.38 10.99
N SER A 257 -11.87 12.99 10.94
CA SER A 257 -12.55 13.50 12.13
C SER A 257 -14.06 13.41 11.97
N ASP A 258 -14.63 12.26 12.36
CA ASP A 258 -16.02 12.19 12.80
C ASP A 258 -15.97 12.08 14.32
N HIS A 259 -16.25 13.18 15.01
CA HIS A 259 -16.61 13.17 16.42
C HIS A 259 -17.73 12.14 16.64
N VAL A 260 -17.54 11.27 17.61
CA VAL A 260 -18.57 10.36 18.10
C VAL A 260 -19.69 11.20 18.72
N GLU A 261 -20.77 11.40 17.98
CA GLU A 261 -22.01 11.91 18.53
C GLU A 261 -22.76 10.74 19.18
N VAL A 262 -22.76 10.72 20.51
CA VAL A 262 -23.50 9.76 21.33
C VAL A 262 -24.98 10.08 21.19
N PRO A 263 -25.86 9.11 20.84
CA PRO A 263 -27.29 9.37 20.81
C PRO A 263 -27.81 9.57 22.24
N SER A 264 -28.19 10.80 22.57
CA SER A 264 -28.95 11.11 23.78
C SER A 264 -30.35 10.53 23.66
N LEU A 265 -30.66 9.57 24.54
CA LEU A 265 -31.96 8.93 24.68
C LEU A 265 -32.99 9.96 25.16
N ALA A 266 -34.07 10.13 24.40
CA ALA A 266 -35.22 10.92 24.80
C ALA A 266 -35.94 10.25 25.98
N GLY A 267 -36.14 10.99 27.07
CA GLY A 267 -36.95 10.63 28.22
C GLY A 267 -37.86 11.79 28.61
N THR A 268 -39.15 11.54 28.50
CA THR A 268 -40.35 12.37 28.77
C THR A 268 -40.31 13.22 30.04
N GLY A 269 -40.86 14.44 29.96
CA GLY A 269 -40.86 15.40 31.06
C GLY A 269 -41.95 15.21 32.13
N THR A 270 -41.82 15.97 33.22
CA THR A 270 -42.85 16.86 33.80
C THR A 270 -42.35 17.54 35.08
N ALA A 271 -42.82 18.78 35.28
CA ALA A 271 -43.04 19.52 36.53
C ALA A 271 -41.86 20.17 37.30
N SER A 272 -41.74 21.50 37.09
CA SER A 272 -41.84 22.59 38.08
C SER A 272 -41.28 22.41 39.50
N GLY A 273 -40.34 23.30 39.88
CA GLY A 273 -39.98 23.56 41.28
C GLY A 273 -38.75 24.46 41.41
N SER A 274 -38.97 25.76 41.59
CA SER A 274 -37.93 26.75 41.91
C SER A 274 -37.61 26.73 43.42
N PHE A 275 -36.46 27.35 43.77
CA PHE A 275 -35.95 27.79 45.08
C PHE A 275 -34.90 26.93 45.82
N GLY A 276 -33.75 27.57 46.08
CA GLY A 276 -33.27 27.78 47.45
C GLY A 276 -32.03 27.00 47.90
N PHE A 277 -30.92 27.72 48.12
CA PHE A 277 -29.73 27.34 48.90
C PHE A 277 -30.05 26.69 50.25
N VAL A 278 -29.17 25.80 50.75
CA VAL A 278 -28.54 25.87 52.11
C VAL A 278 -27.32 24.92 52.16
N LEU A 279 -26.18 25.47 52.59
CA LEU A 279 -25.00 24.77 53.09
C LEU A 279 -25.28 24.18 54.49
N THR A 280 -24.87 22.95 54.78
CA THR A 280 -24.25 22.56 56.07
C THR A 280 -23.54 21.21 55.93
N GLY A 281 -22.35 21.11 56.51
CA GLY A 281 -21.64 19.85 56.68
C GLY A 281 -21.84 19.25 58.07
N SER A 282 -21.66 17.94 58.21
CA SER A 282 -20.86 17.32 59.28
C SER A 282 -20.85 15.80 59.17
N ARG A 283 -19.64 15.27 59.37
CA ARG A 283 -19.22 14.00 59.98
C ARG A 283 -20.30 12.93 60.27
N GLY A 284 -20.02 11.74 59.72
CA GLY A 284 -20.10 10.44 60.40
C GLY A 284 -18.86 9.65 60.01
#